data_AF-A0A8T1TZI8-F1
#
_entry.id   AF-A0A8T1TZI8-F1
#
_cell.length_a   1.000
_cell.length_b   1.000
_cell.length_c   1.000
_cell.angle_alpha   90.00
_cell.angle_beta   90.00
_cell.angle_gamma   90.00
#
_symmetry.space_group_name_H-M   'P 1'
#
loop_
_entity.id
_entity.type
_entity.pdbx_description
1 polymer ?
#
loop_
_entity_poly.entity_id
_entity_poly.type
_entity_poly.pdbx_seq_one_letter_code
_entity_poly.pdbx_strand_id
1 'polypeptide(L)'
;METAVLRQLLQSGSPVSLTYGFAGFLAVNALSCVVNVLTDRFSALTEIVVDSIFDLAAAVLFPILMLLYCYYNFDFDRQAYLFYLEILPAGSFEHNARSLADPSEMALFRVIFDSLRINSPLDFAIRISMNLALCYRFERVLESLIWNRYREYASRGVKKTVPNTTTPVPQNAVPKGVVSVYVAAILAILLSTHKAITDSETLCSSYPECVVYAHRWQTSDEHCPCVILIDVDLAPKMYNQWVDPVNAYDTVKTLAGAGMLTSLQVINRQLVAWPEELRRCSGLKT
;
A
#
# COMPACT_ATOMS: atom_id res chain seq x y z
N MET A 1 11.20 5.88 5.29
CA MET A 1 10.74 4.49 5.16
C MET A 1 9.27 4.45 4.75
N GLU A 2 8.40 5.17 5.46
CA GLU A 2 6.97 5.23 5.14
C GLU A 2 6.68 5.73 3.71
N THR A 3 7.43 6.72 3.22
CA THR A 3 7.34 7.18 1.81
C THR A 3 7.71 6.11 0.79
N ALA A 4 8.58 5.16 1.14
CA ALA A 4 8.92 4.03 0.28
C ALA A 4 7.75 3.02 0.20
N VAL A 5 7.04 2.82 1.31
CA VAL A 5 5.80 2.01 1.34
C VAL A 5 4.73 2.67 0.47
N LEU A 6 4.53 3.99 0.56
CA LEU A 6 3.60 4.70 -0.32
C LEU A 6 3.97 4.50 -1.79
N ARG A 7 5.25 4.61 -2.14
CA ARG A 7 5.74 4.37 -3.50
C ARG A 7 5.46 2.94 -3.95
N GLN A 8 5.64 1.96 -3.07
CA GLN A 8 5.33 0.56 -3.36
C GLN A 8 3.84 0.37 -3.64
N LEU A 9 2.95 0.94 -2.81
CA LEU A 9 1.49 0.88 -3.02
C LEU A 9 1.07 1.49 -4.36
N LEU A 10 1.66 2.63 -4.72
CA LEU A 10 1.45 3.27 -6.00
C LEU A 10 1.91 2.37 -7.16
N GLN A 11 3.10 1.77 -7.06
CA GLN A 11 3.65 0.92 -8.12
C GLN A 11 2.97 -0.44 -8.26
N SER A 12 2.48 -1.03 -7.17
CA SER A 12 1.79 -2.32 -7.20
C SER A 12 0.35 -2.23 -7.72
N GLY A 13 -0.18 -1.02 -7.89
CA GLY A 13 -1.59 -0.82 -8.24
C GLY A 13 -2.54 -1.14 -7.09
N SER A 14 -2.12 -0.83 -5.84
CA SER A 14 -2.99 -1.02 -4.68
C SER A 14 -4.28 -0.20 -4.82
N PRO A 15 -5.38 -0.62 -4.18
CA PRO A 15 -6.66 0.08 -4.29
C PRO A 15 -6.55 1.55 -3.91
N VAL A 16 -7.28 2.39 -4.64
CA VAL A 16 -7.25 3.84 -4.51
C VAL A 16 -7.56 4.27 -3.07
N SER A 17 -8.57 3.67 -2.44
CA SER A 17 -8.97 3.94 -1.05
C SER A 17 -7.83 3.71 -0.04
N LEU A 18 -7.09 2.62 -0.18
CA LEU A 18 -5.98 2.27 0.71
C LEU A 18 -4.77 3.17 0.48
N THR A 19 -4.49 3.50 -0.78
CA THR A 19 -3.36 4.37 -1.17
C THR A 19 -3.58 5.81 -0.69
N TYR A 20 -4.79 6.37 -0.88
CA TYR A 20 -5.13 7.69 -0.33
C TYR A 20 -5.14 7.69 1.19
N GLY A 21 -5.67 6.63 1.82
CA GLY A 21 -5.64 6.48 3.28
C GLY A 21 -4.22 6.53 3.84
N PHE A 22 -3.29 5.83 3.20
CA PHE A 22 -1.87 5.82 3.60
C PHE A 22 -1.17 7.16 3.33
N ALA A 23 -1.45 7.83 2.20
CA ALA A 23 -0.93 9.16 1.93
C ALA A 23 -1.46 10.21 2.92
N GLY A 24 -2.74 10.13 3.28
CA GLY A 24 -3.35 10.96 4.32
C GLY A 24 -2.72 10.70 5.70
N PHE A 25 -2.50 9.43 6.04
CA PHE A 25 -1.79 9.04 7.27
C PHE A 25 -0.40 9.67 7.35
N LEU A 26 0.39 9.60 6.26
CA LEU A 26 1.69 10.26 6.16
C LEU A 26 1.61 11.79 6.34
N ALA A 27 0.60 12.41 5.75
CA ALA A 27 0.37 13.85 5.90
C ALA A 27 0.03 14.22 7.35
N VAL A 28 -0.76 13.40 8.05
CA VAL A 28 -1.09 13.61 9.47
C VAL A 28 0.13 13.42 10.36
N ASN A 29 0.99 12.44 10.08
CA ASN A 29 2.26 12.26 10.78
C ASN A 29 3.14 13.52 10.65
N ALA A 30 3.34 14.01 9.43
CA ALA A 30 4.09 15.25 9.19
C ALA A 30 3.42 16.50 9.80
N LEU A 31 2.09 16.56 9.83
CA LEU A 31 1.34 17.65 10.46
C LEU A 31 1.54 17.65 11.98
N SER A 32 1.64 16.48 12.61
CA SER A 32 1.97 16.36 14.02
C SER A 32 3.31 17.02 14.34
N CYS A 33 4.33 16.80 13.50
CA CYS A 33 5.62 17.48 13.63
C CYS A 33 5.49 19.00 13.50
N VAL A 34 4.67 19.50 12.55
CA VAL A 34 4.41 20.95 12.40
C VAL A 34 3.79 21.54 13.65
N VAL A 35 2.76 20.90 14.20
CA VAL A 35 2.07 21.35 15.42
C VAL A 35 3.04 21.36 16.59
N ASN A 36 3.91 20.35 16.69
CA ASN A 36 4.94 20.31 17.72
C ASN A 36 5.87 21.53 17.65
N VAL A 37 6.46 21.79 16.47
CA VAL A 37 7.39 22.92 16.25
C VAL A 37 6.71 24.29 16.43
N LEU A 38 5.44 24.43 16.08
CA LEU A 38 4.73 25.72 16.20
C LEU A 38 4.28 26.03 17.62
N THR A 39 3.94 25.01 18.40
CA THR A 39 3.36 25.22 19.73
C THR A 39 4.42 25.34 20.82
N ASP A 40 5.65 24.84 20.62
CA ASP A 40 6.75 24.77 21.62
C ASP A 40 6.27 24.26 23.00
N ARG A 41 5.11 23.59 23.04
CA ARG A 41 4.37 23.26 24.26
C ARG A 41 4.56 21.81 24.65
N PHE A 42 4.92 20.96 23.70
CA PHE A 42 5.08 19.54 23.96
C PHE A 42 6.50 19.27 24.47
N SER A 43 6.56 18.44 25.52
CA SER A 43 7.84 17.91 26.01
C SER A 43 8.44 16.98 24.95
N ALA A 44 9.77 16.85 24.94
CA ALA A 44 10.46 15.83 24.15
C ALA A 44 9.88 14.41 24.37
N LEU A 45 9.34 14.13 25.55
CA LEU A 45 8.67 12.86 25.83
C LEU A 45 7.39 12.68 25.01
N THR A 46 6.57 13.72 24.92
CA THR A 46 5.31 13.68 24.17
C THR A 46 5.57 13.55 22.68
N GLU A 47 6.60 14.23 22.15
CA GLU A 47 7.04 14.07 20.77
C GLU A 47 7.44 12.63 20.45
N ILE A 48 8.33 12.03 21.25
CA ILE A 48 8.79 10.65 21.01
C ILE A 48 7.62 9.66 21.10
N VAL A 49 6.67 9.87 22.02
CA VAL A 49 5.47 9.02 22.14
C VAL A 49 4.58 9.12 20.91
N VAL A 50 4.33 10.33 20.41
CA VAL A 50 3.49 10.55 19.23
C VAL A 50 4.11 9.92 17.98
N ASP A 51 5.41 10.14 17.76
CA ASP A 51 6.18 9.52 16.69
C ASP A 51 6.13 7.99 16.76
N SER A 52 6.22 7.42 17.97
CA SER A 52 6.13 5.97 18.18
C SER A 52 4.75 5.41 17.85
N ILE A 53 3.67 6.17 18.10
CA ILE A 53 2.30 5.77 17.76
C ILE A 53 2.12 5.71 16.24
N PHE A 54 2.67 6.67 15.50
CA PHE A 54 2.63 6.65 14.04
C PHE A 54 3.42 5.45 13.49
N ASP A 55 4.64 5.20 13.98
CA ASP A 55 5.40 4.02 13.54
C ASP A 55 4.67 2.70 13.85
N LEU A 56 4.03 2.59 15.02
CA LEU A 56 3.21 1.43 15.39
C LEU A 56 2.01 1.27 14.44
N ALA A 57 1.32 2.37 14.14
CA ALA A 57 0.18 2.36 13.23
C ALA A 57 0.60 1.97 11.80
N ALA A 58 1.73 2.48 11.30
CA ALA A 58 2.26 2.11 9.99
C ALA A 58 2.69 0.63 9.94
N ALA A 59 3.36 0.14 10.98
CA ALA A 59 3.91 -1.21 11.01
C ALA A 59 2.86 -2.30 11.27
N VAL A 60 1.83 -2.00 12.10
CA VAL A 60 0.87 -3.00 12.58
C VAL A 60 -0.55 -2.71 12.10
N LEU A 61 -1.04 -1.48 12.33
CA LEU A 61 -2.44 -1.14 12.03
C LEU A 61 -2.71 -1.14 10.52
N PHE A 62 -1.79 -0.61 9.71
CA PHE A 62 -1.97 -0.56 8.26
C PHE A 62 -2.09 -1.96 7.62
N PRO A 63 -1.23 -2.94 7.92
CA PRO A 63 -1.45 -4.33 7.48
C PRO A 63 -2.80 -4.92 7.90
N ILE A 64 -3.26 -4.65 9.12
CA ILE A 64 -4.58 -5.11 9.60
C ILE A 64 -5.69 -4.45 8.79
N LEU A 65 -5.60 -3.15 8.51
CA LEU A 65 -6.57 -2.43 7.68
C LEU A 65 -6.62 -2.96 6.25
N MET A 66 -5.48 -3.32 5.67
CA MET A 66 -5.41 -3.97 4.35
C MET A 66 -6.18 -5.30 4.36
N LEU A 67 -6.00 -6.13 5.41
CA LEU A 67 -6.73 -7.39 5.55
C LEU A 67 -8.23 -7.19 5.78
N LEU A 68 -8.62 -6.18 6.57
CA LEU A 68 -10.02 -5.82 6.76
C LEU A 68 -10.66 -5.33 5.46
N TYR A 69 -9.94 -4.51 4.69
CA TYR A 69 -10.40 -4.09 3.36
C TYR A 69 -10.66 -5.31 2.47
N CYS A 70 -9.73 -6.27 2.43
CA CYS A 70 -9.95 -7.52 1.70
C CYS A 70 -11.19 -8.26 2.19
N TYR A 71 -11.38 -8.36 3.51
CA TYR A 71 -12.50 -9.08 4.09
C TYR A 71 -13.87 -8.48 3.72
N TYR A 72 -13.96 -7.16 3.58
CA TYR A 72 -15.22 -6.48 3.27
C TYR A 72 -15.48 -6.24 1.78
N ASN A 73 -14.44 -6.22 0.94
CA ASN A 73 -14.58 -5.86 -0.48
C ASN A 73 -14.48 -7.05 -1.43
N PHE A 74 -14.02 -8.22 -0.98
CA PHE A 74 -13.98 -9.42 -1.81
C PHE A 74 -15.14 -10.34 -1.45
N ASP A 75 -15.98 -10.62 -2.45
CA ASP A 75 -17.12 -11.51 -2.29
C ASP A 75 -16.81 -12.85 -2.94
N PHE A 76 -16.51 -13.83 -2.09
CA PHE A 76 -16.34 -15.21 -2.55
C PHE A 76 -17.63 -15.97 -2.29
N ASP A 77 -18.33 -16.38 -3.35
CA ASP A 77 -19.56 -17.14 -3.23
C ASP A 77 -19.29 -18.53 -2.64
N ARG A 78 -19.38 -18.58 -1.31
CA ARG A 78 -19.18 -19.81 -0.52
C ARG A 78 -20.26 -20.84 -0.82
N GLN A 79 -21.46 -20.43 -1.22
CA GLN A 79 -22.54 -21.37 -1.52
C GLN A 79 -22.29 -22.07 -2.84
N ALA A 80 -21.94 -21.32 -3.89
CA ALA A 80 -21.48 -21.90 -5.15
C ALA A 80 -20.27 -22.82 -4.93
N TYR A 81 -19.29 -22.37 -4.15
CA TYR A 81 -18.12 -23.17 -3.78
C TYR A 81 -18.47 -24.51 -3.14
N LEU A 82 -19.38 -24.53 -2.15
CA LEU A 82 -19.81 -25.76 -1.48
C LEU A 82 -20.60 -26.69 -2.42
N PHE A 83 -21.43 -26.13 -3.30
CA PHE A 83 -22.16 -26.89 -4.30
C PHE A 83 -21.21 -27.59 -5.30
N TYR A 84 -20.20 -26.88 -5.80
CA TYR A 84 -19.20 -27.46 -6.70
C TYR A 84 -18.32 -28.50 -6.01
N LEU A 85 -18.03 -28.35 -4.72
CA LEU A 85 -17.32 -29.35 -3.92
C LEU A 85 -18.06 -30.70 -3.84
N GLU A 86 -19.39 -30.67 -3.81
CA GLU A 86 -20.21 -31.89 -3.75
C GLU A 86 -20.28 -32.61 -5.10
N ILE A 87 -20.20 -31.86 -6.20
CA ILE A 87 -20.38 -32.38 -7.57
C ILE A 87 -19.07 -32.84 -8.20
N LEU A 88 -17.95 -32.17 -7.91
CA LEU A 88 -16.68 -32.44 -8.57
C LEU A 88 -15.97 -33.67 -7.96
N PRO A 89 -15.40 -34.56 -8.79
CA PRO A 89 -14.66 -35.71 -8.30
C PRO A 89 -13.39 -35.27 -7.56
N ALA A 90 -13.02 -36.04 -6.52
CA ALA A 90 -11.83 -35.79 -5.72
C ALA A 90 -10.57 -35.64 -6.62
N GLY A 91 -9.86 -34.52 -6.48
CA GLY A 91 -8.67 -34.19 -7.27
C GLY A 91 -8.89 -33.25 -8.46
N SER A 92 -10.10 -33.16 -9.04
CA SER A 92 -10.41 -32.16 -10.08
C SER A 92 -10.62 -30.75 -9.51
N PHE A 93 -10.79 -30.67 -8.20
CA PHE A 93 -11.22 -29.48 -7.50
C PHE A 93 -10.13 -28.40 -7.41
N GLU A 94 -8.90 -28.78 -7.06
CA GLU A 94 -7.79 -27.82 -6.91
C GLU A 94 -7.46 -27.08 -8.21
N HIS A 95 -7.72 -27.75 -9.35
CA HIS A 95 -7.57 -27.17 -10.68
C HIS A 95 -8.71 -26.20 -11.02
N ASN A 96 -9.95 -26.56 -10.67
CA ASN A 96 -11.16 -25.79 -11.01
C ASN A 96 -11.51 -24.70 -9.98
N ALA A 97 -10.98 -24.72 -8.76
CA ALA A 97 -11.29 -23.70 -7.76
C ALA A 97 -10.91 -22.27 -8.20
N ARG A 98 -9.92 -22.14 -9.11
CA ARG A 98 -9.54 -20.85 -9.71
C ARG A 98 -10.55 -20.32 -10.74
N SER A 99 -11.36 -21.17 -11.36
CA SER A 99 -12.40 -20.74 -12.31
C SER A 99 -13.72 -20.38 -11.64
N LEU A 100 -13.85 -20.64 -10.33
CA LEU A 100 -15.04 -20.35 -9.55
C LEU A 100 -15.02 -18.95 -8.89
N ALA A 101 -13.84 -18.37 -8.71
CA ALA A 101 -13.70 -17.00 -8.21
C ALA A 101 -13.61 -16.02 -9.37
N ASP A 102 -14.12 -14.81 -9.19
CA ASP A 102 -13.86 -13.73 -10.14
C ASP A 102 -12.33 -13.51 -10.23
N PRO A 103 -11.71 -13.70 -11.40
CA PRO A 103 -10.27 -13.53 -11.57
C PRO A 103 -9.83 -12.10 -11.26
N SER A 104 -10.70 -11.11 -11.44
CA SER A 104 -10.42 -9.70 -11.16
C SER A 104 -10.25 -9.45 -9.65
N GLU A 105 -11.21 -9.92 -8.85
CA GLU A 105 -11.16 -9.86 -7.40
C GLU A 105 -9.98 -10.65 -6.85
N MET A 106 -9.73 -11.86 -7.38
CA MET A 106 -8.59 -12.67 -6.94
C MET A 106 -7.25 -12.00 -7.25
N ALA A 107 -7.14 -11.28 -8.38
CA ALA A 107 -5.95 -10.52 -8.72
C ALA A 107 -5.72 -9.36 -7.75
N LEU A 108 -6.76 -8.57 -7.44
CA LEU A 108 -6.67 -7.45 -6.51
C LEU A 108 -6.36 -7.94 -5.08
N PHE A 109 -6.93 -9.09 -4.68
CA PHE A 109 -6.60 -9.76 -3.42
C PHE A 109 -5.11 -10.16 -3.37
N ARG A 110 -4.61 -10.81 -4.43
CA ARG A 110 -3.20 -11.20 -4.52
C ARG A 110 -2.28 -10.00 -4.47
N VAL A 111 -2.61 -8.89 -5.13
CA VAL A 111 -1.83 -7.65 -5.09
C VAL A 111 -1.72 -7.12 -3.66
N ILE A 112 -2.84 -7.05 -2.93
CA ILE A 112 -2.83 -6.64 -1.53
C ILE A 112 -1.99 -7.61 -0.70
N PHE A 113 -2.18 -8.91 -0.85
CA PHE A 113 -1.46 -9.90 -0.06
C PHE A 113 0.05 -9.92 -0.36
N ASP A 114 0.43 -9.80 -1.64
CA ASP A 114 1.83 -9.67 -2.05
C ASP A 114 2.46 -8.37 -1.54
N SER A 115 1.67 -7.29 -1.42
CA SER A 115 2.12 -6.05 -0.77
C SER A 115 2.31 -6.17 0.74
N LEU A 116 1.76 -7.21 1.38
CA LEU A 116 1.99 -7.55 2.79
C LEU A 116 3.11 -8.57 2.97
N ARG A 117 3.35 -9.39 1.94
CA ARG A 117 4.42 -10.38 1.94
C ARG A 117 5.78 -9.70 1.74
N ILE A 118 6.83 -10.40 2.17
CA ILE A 118 8.21 -10.05 1.86
C ILE A 118 8.59 -10.85 0.62
N ASN A 119 8.52 -10.19 -0.54
CA ASN A 119 8.81 -10.82 -1.83
C ASN A 119 10.16 -10.37 -2.41
N SER A 120 10.70 -9.24 -1.97
CA SER A 120 12.02 -8.74 -2.39
C SER A 120 12.95 -8.42 -1.20
N PRO A 121 14.28 -8.39 -1.43
CA PRO A 121 15.25 -7.95 -0.42
C PRO A 121 15.01 -6.51 0.06
N LEU A 122 14.49 -5.65 -0.83
CA LEU A 122 14.13 -4.28 -0.49
C LEU A 122 12.90 -4.25 0.42
N ASP A 123 11.89 -5.08 0.17
CA ASP A 123 10.73 -5.22 1.07
C ASP A 123 11.17 -5.72 2.45
N PHE A 124 12.08 -6.70 2.48
CA PHE A 124 12.66 -7.20 3.72
C PHE A 124 13.35 -6.06 4.48
N ALA A 125 14.22 -5.31 3.81
CA ALA A 125 14.94 -4.19 4.40
C ALA A 125 13.98 -3.11 4.93
N ILE A 126 12.95 -2.73 4.16
CA ILE A 126 11.95 -1.74 4.58
C ILE A 126 11.18 -2.23 5.81
N ARG A 127 10.67 -3.46 5.81
CA ARG A 127 9.89 -3.97 6.94
C ARG A 127 10.75 -4.14 8.19
N ILE A 128 11.95 -4.69 8.06
CA ILE A 128 12.86 -4.84 9.20
C ILE A 128 13.26 -3.47 9.76
N SER A 129 13.59 -2.52 8.90
CA SER A 129 13.96 -1.17 9.34
C SER A 129 12.81 -0.42 10.01
N MET A 130 11.58 -0.57 9.53
CA MET A 130 10.39 -0.04 10.22
C MET A 130 10.19 -0.65 11.60
N ASN A 131 10.26 -1.97 11.71
CA ASN A 131 10.11 -2.66 12.99
C ASN A 131 11.25 -2.32 13.96
N LEU A 132 12.49 -2.21 13.45
CA LEU A 132 13.65 -1.83 14.26
C LEU A 132 13.54 -0.38 14.75
N ALA A 133 13.07 0.55 13.89
CA ALA A 133 12.82 1.93 14.28
C ALA A 133 11.74 2.03 15.36
N LEU A 134 10.66 1.25 15.23
CA LEU A 134 9.63 1.14 16.27
C LEU A 134 10.23 0.64 17.60
N CYS A 135 11.01 -0.45 17.57
CA CYS A 135 11.66 -0.98 18.78
C CYS A 135 12.58 0.05 19.43
N TYR A 136 13.41 0.72 18.63
CA TYR A 136 14.32 1.76 19.11
C TYR A 136 13.58 2.95 19.73
N ARG A 137 12.51 3.42 19.09
CA ARG A 137 11.71 4.53 19.64
C ARG A 137 10.95 4.09 20.90
N PHE A 138 10.44 2.87 20.95
CA PHE A 138 9.78 2.31 22.13
C PHE A 138 10.74 2.19 23.31
N GLU A 139 11.98 1.73 23.08
CA GLU A 139 13.04 1.70 24.09
C GLU A 139 13.29 3.09 24.66
N ARG A 140 13.42 4.11 23.80
CA ARG A 140 13.57 5.51 24.24
C ARG A 140 12.39 6.01 25.05
N VAL A 141 11.15 5.68 24.66
CA VAL A 141 9.96 6.01 25.47
C VAL A 141 10.08 5.37 26.85
N LEU A 142 10.43 4.08 26.92
CA LEU A 142 10.54 3.36 28.18
C LEU A 142 11.62 3.93 29.09
N GLU A 143 12.84 4.15 28.57
CA GLU A 143 13.93 4.79 29.31
C GLU A 143 13.52 6.15 29.87
N SER A 144 12.84 6.93 29.05
CA SER A 144 12.43 8.28 29.41
C SER A 144 11.34 8.30 30.50
N LEU A 145 10.40 7.34 30.46
CA LEU A 145 9.39 7.14 31.50
C LEU A 145 10.02 6.65 32.82
N ILE A 146 10.99 5.74 32.75
CA ILE A 146 11.73 5.25 33.92
C ILE A 146 12.49 6.41 34.57
N TRP A 147 13.19 7.22 33.77
CA TRP A 147 13.93 8.38 34.26
C TRP A 147 13.03 9.40 34.95
N ASN A 148 11.86 9.70 34.36
CA ASN A 148 10.90 10.62 34.96
C ASN A 148 10.35 10.09 36.28
N ARG A 149 9.99 8.80 36.35
CA ARG A 149 9.55 8.16 37.60
C ARG A 149 10.65 8.21 38.66
N TYR A 150 11.88 7.85 38.30
CA TYR A 150 13.01 7.91 39.22
C TYR A 150 13.22 9.32 39.79
N ARG A 151 13.13 10.35 38.94
CA ARG A 151 13.23 11.75 39.34
C ARG A 151 12.11 12.17 40.29
N GLU A 152 10.88 11.72 40.05
CA GLU A 152 9.76 11.95 40.96
C GLU A 152 9.96 11.27 42.32
N TYR A 153 10.41 10.01 42.35
CA TYR A 153 10.72 9.32 43.61
C TYR A 153 11.85 10.01 44.40
N ALA A 154 12.95 10.38 43.74
CA ALA A 154 14.04 11.11 44.37
C ALA A 154 13.58 12.46 44.94
N SER A 155 12.67 13.16 44.25
CA SER A 155 12.09 14.43 44.72
C SER A 155 11.15 14.28 45.92
N ARG A 156 10.52 13.11 46.12
CA ARG A 156 9.65 12.81 47.27
C ARG A 156 10.43 12.40 48.51
N GLY A 157 11.63 11.83 48.35
CA GLY A 157 12.53 11.48 49.47
C GLY A 157 13.24 12.67 50.11
N VAL A 158 13.35 13.80 49.40
CA VAL A 158 13.96 15.04 49.89
C VAL A 158 12.86 15.99 50.37
N LYS A 159 12.72 16.17 51.68
CA LYS A 159 11.87 17.23 52.26
C LYS A 159 12.29 18.58 51.67
N LYS A 160 11.40 19.20 50.88
CA LYS A 160 11.62 20.49 50.21
C LYS A 160 11.94 21.60 51.22
N THR A 161 13.22 21.90 51.38
CA THR A 161 13.73 23.17 51.93
C THR A 161 14.80 23.72 50.99
N VAL A 162 14.52 23.69 49.68
CA VAL A 162 15.39 24.30 48.66
C VAL A 162 14.50 25.22 47.83
N PRO A 163 14.85 26.52 47.70
CA PRO A 163 14.06 27.45 46.92
C PRO A 163 14.03 27.00 45.44
N ASN A 164 12.83 27.01 44.86
CA ASN A 164 12.56 26.70 43.45
C ASN A 164 13.42 27.57 42.53
N THR A 165 14.60 27.11 42.18
CA THR A 165 15.42 27.62 41.07
C THR A 165 15.86 26.45 40.20
N THR A 166 14.93 25.56 39.87
CA THR A 166 15.12 24.67 38.72
C THR A 166 14.62 25.42 37.51
N THR A 167 15.50 26.25 36.93
CA THR A 167 15.31 26.74 35.57
C THR A 167 15.09 25.50 34.67
N PRO A 168 13.97 25.39 33.93
CA PRO A 168 13.81 24.31 32.99
C PRO A 168 15.00 24.32 32.04
N VAL A 169 15.62 23.16 31.84
CA VAL A 169 16.69 23.00 30.84
C VAL A 169 16.13 23.54 29.53
N PRO A 170 16.72 24.59 28.94
CA PRO A 170 16.20 25.15 27.71
C PRO A 170 16.31 24.07 26.64
N GLN A 171 15.17 23.55 26.19
CA GLN A 171 15.14 22.85 24.90
C GLN A 171 15.51 23.89 23.86
N ASN A 172 16.54 23.62 23.06
CA ASN A 172 16.91 24.48 21.96
C ASN A 172 15.71 24.55 21.01
N ALA A 173 15.09 25.73 20.91
CA ALA A 173 13.93 25.92 20.06
C ALA A 173 14.30 25.57 18.62
N VAL A 174 13.51 24.70 18.00
CA VAL A 174 13.71 24.30 16.60
C VAL A 174 13.50 25.54 15.72
N PRO A 175 14.39 25.82 14.75
CA PRO A 175 14.22 26.97 13.88
C PRO A 175 12.90 26.89 13.13
N LYS A 176 12.07 27.94 13.22
CA LYS A 176 10.72 28.01 12.63
C LYS A 176 10.71 27.80 11.11
N GLY A 177 11.85 28.01 10.43
CA GLY A 177 12.02 27.69 9.01
C GLY A 177 11.80 26.22 8.67
N VAL A 178 12.02 25.29 9.61
CA VAL A 178 11.80 23.85 9.43
C VAL A 178 10.32 23.52 9.16
N VAL A 179 9.39 24.33 9.67
CA VAL A 179 7.96 24.17 9.40
C VAL A 179 7.66 24.22 7.90
N SER A 180 8.34 25.09 7.16
CA SER A 180 8.15 25.20 5.70
C SER A 180 8.48 23.90 4.97
N VAL A 181 9.48 23.16 5.45
CA VAL A 181 9.90 21.86 4.86
C VAL A 181 8.82 20.81 5.08
N TYR A 182 8.26 20.72 6.29
CA TYR A 182 7.17 19.78 6.57
C TYR A 182 5.90 20.10 5.79
N VAL A 183 5.52 21.38 5.71
CA VAL A 183 4.36 21.81 4.92
C VAL A 183 4.57 21.50 3.43
N ALA A 184 5.76 21.76 2.90
CA ALA A 184 6.09 21.40 1.53
C ALA A 184 6.04 19.88 1.30
N ALA A 185 6.53 19.08 2.26
CA ALA A 185 6.47 17.63 2.18
C ALA A 185 5.03 17.09 2.19
N ILE A 186 4.15 17.63 3.06
CA ILE A 186 2.72 17.28 3.09
C ILE A 186 2.07 17.55 1.74
N LEU A 187 2.26 18.76 1.21
CA LEU A 187 1.72 19.14 -0.09
C LEU A 187 2.26 18.25 -1.20
N ALA A 188 3.58 17.98 -1.20
CA ALA A 188 4.19 17.11 -2.19
C ALA A 188 3.59 15.70 -2.17
N ILE A 189 3.47 15.08 -0.99
CA ILE A 189 2.90 13.72 -0.83
C ILE A 189 1.47 13.67 -1.34
N LEU A 190 0.62 14.61 -0.91
CA LEU A 190 -0.80 14.61 -1.28
C LEU A 190 -1.00 14.90 -2.77
N LEU A 191 -0.33 15.93 -3.29
CA LEU A 191 -0.44 16.31 -4.70
C LEU A 191 0.15 15.25 -5.62
N SER A 192 1.32 14.68 -5.28
CA SER A 192 1.92 13.63 -6.11
C SER A 192 1.07 12.37 -6.14
N THR A 193 0.47 11.99 -5.00
CA THR A 193 -0.40 10.82 -4.89
C THR A 193 -1.68 11.04 -5.70
N HIS A 194 -2.33 12.18 -5.49
CA HIS A 194 -3.56 12.52 -6.20
C HIS A 194 -3.32 12.56 -7.71
N LYS A 195 -2.26 13.25 -8.14
CA LYS A 195 -1.94 13.37 -9.56
C LYS A 195 -1.56 12.04 -10.19
N ALA A 196 -0.78 11.20 -9.50
CA ALA A 196 -0.44 9.86 -9.98
C ALA A 196 -1.67 8.98 -10.18
N ILE A 197 -2.63 9.02 -9.25
CA ILE A 197 -3.86 8.23 -9.34
C ILE A 197 -4.76 8.76 -10.46
N THR A 198 -5.06 10.06 -10.47
CA THR A 198 -5.94 10.65 -11.49
C THR A 198 -5.39 10.46 -12.90
N ASP A 199 -4.10 10.74 -13.13
CA ASP A 199 -3.49 10.59 -14.46
C ASP A 199 -3.59 9.11 -14.92
N SER A 200 -3.26 8.15 -14.04
CA SER A 200 -3.30 6.72 -14.40
C SER A 200 -4.71 6.20 -14.65
N GLU A 201 -5.68 6.63 -13.84
CA GLU A 201 -7.09 6.26 -13.99
C GLU A 201 -7.65 6.75 -15.34
N THR A 202 -7.32 7.98 -15.73
CA THR A 202 -7.77 8.52 -17.02
C THR A 202 -7.22 7.74 -18.21
N LEU A 203 -5.95 7.31 -18.15
CA LEU A 203 -5.31 6.52 -19.20
C LEU A 203 -5.87 5.09 -19.30
N CYS A 204 -6.22 4.48 -18.17
CA CYS A 204 -6.67 3.09 -18.13
C CYS A 204 -8.20 2.93 -18.21
N SER A 205 -8.97 4.01 -18.08
CA SER A 205 -10.44 3.99 -18.15
C SER A 205 -11.00 3.43 -19.46
N SER A 206 -10.24 3.49 -20.56
CA SER A 206 -10.61 2.92 -21.86
C SER A 206 -10.39 1.41 -21.97
N TYR A 207 -9.72 0.79 -20.99
CA TYR A 207 -9.30 -0.62 -21.00
C TYR A 207 -9.83 -1.34 -19.75
N PRO A 208 -11.11 -1.76 -19.73
CA PRO A 208 -11.68 -2.48 -18.59
C PRO A 208 -10.99 -3.82 -18.31
N GLU A 209 -10.29 -4.38 -19.29
CA GLU A 209 -9.50 -5.62 -19.17
C GLU A 209 -8.24 -5.43 -18.31
N CYS A 210 -7.79 -4.18 -18.11
CA CYS A 210 -6.71 -3.85 -17.21
C CYS A 210 -7.24 -3.69 -15.77
N VAL A 211 -7.40 -4.82 -15.07
CA VAL A 211 -7.94 -4.85 -13.71
C VAL A 211 -7.04 -4.15 -12.69
N VAL A 212 -5.71 -4.26 -12.86
CA VAL A 212 -4.74 -3.60 -11.96
C VAL A 212 -3.72 -2.83 -12.78
N TYR A 213 -3.57 -1.55 -12.47
CA TYR A 213 -2.60 -0.64 -13.08
C TYR A 213 -1.80 0.12 -12.03
N ALA A 214 -0.56 0.47 -12.36
CA ALA A 214 0.31 1.22 -11.47
C ALA A 214 -0.05 2.71 -11.48
N HIS A 215 -0.13 3.33 -10.31
CA HIS A 215 -0.38 4.76 -10.14
C HIS A 215 0.91 5.55 -10.38
N ARG A 216 1.04 6.18 -11.54
CA ARG A 216 2.21 6.98 -11.92
C ARG A 216 1.80 8.39 -12.29
N TRP A 217 2.57 9.36 -11.81
CA TRP A 217 2.44 10.74 -12.27
C TRP A 217 3.06 10.86 -13.65
N GLN A 218 2.26 11.28 -14.63
CA GLN A 218 2.62 11.31 -16.04
C GLN A 218 3.66 12.41 -16.34
N THR A 219 4.76 12.03 -16.99
CA THR A 219 5.76 12.97 -17.54
C THR A 219 6.08 12.72 -19.02
N SER A 220 5.75 11.54 -19.59
CA SER A 220 6.10 11.19 -20.98
C SER A 220 5.31 10.03 -21.62
N ASP A 221 4.76 9.09 -20.85
CA ASP A 221 4.22 7.85 -21.40
C ASP A 221 2.73 7.99 -21.77
N GLU A 222 2.35 7.67 -23.01
CA GLU A 222 0.96 7.67 -23.49
C GLU A 222 0.21 6.34 -23.21
N HIS A 223 0.93 5.30 -22.78
CA HIS A 223 0.36 3.96 -22.60
C HIS A 223 -0.19 3.76 -21.18
N CYS A 224 -1.34 3.08 -21.05
CA CYS A 224 -1.89 2.68 -19.75
C CYS A 224 -0.87 1.82 -18.99
N PRO A 225 -0.50 2.19 -17.75
CA PRO A 225 0.50 1.48 -16.93
C PRO A 225 -0.03 0.15 -16.35
N CYS A 226 -0.48 -0.77 -17.21
CA CYS A 226 -1.13 -2.00 -16.79
C CYS A 226 -0.16 -2.99 -16.12
N VAL A 227 -0.57 -3.55 -14.99
CA VAL A 227 0.20 -4.53 -14.20
C VAL A 227 -0.43 -5.92 -14.30
N ILE A 228 -1.76 -6.01 -14.29
CA ILE A 228 -2.50 -7.26 -14.44
C ILE A 228 -3.61 -7.06 -15.48
N LEU A 229 -3.53 -7.83 -16.57
CA LEU A 229 -4.54 -7.87 -17.62
C LEU A 229 -5.33 -9.16 -17.51
N ILE A 230 -6.65 -9.03 -17.45
CA ILE A 230 -7.61 -10.13 -17.39
C ILE A 230 -8.66 -9.89 -18.47
N ASP A 231 -8.58 -10.65 -19.54
CA ASP A 231 -9.58 -10.70 -20.61
C ASP A 231 -10.14 -12.11 -20.70
N VAL A 232 -11.25 -12.34 -20.00
CA VAL A 232 -11.81 -13.67 -19.78
C VAL A 232 -13.31 -13.65 -20.04
N ASP A 233 -13.79 -14.69 -20.70
CA ASP A 233 -15.22 -14.97 -20.84
C ASP A 233 -15.53 -16.33 -20.26
N LEU A 234 -16.04 -16.34 -19.02
CA LEU A 234 -16.27 -17.57 -18.26
C LEU A 234 -17.52 -18.34 -18.71
N ALA A 235 -18.47 -17.68 -19.39
CA ALA A 235 -19.75 -18.27 -19.75
C ALA A 235 -20.25 -17.82 -21.14
N PRO A 236 -19.52 -18.11 -22.22
CA PRO A 236 -19.98 -17.84 -23.58
C PRO A 236 -21.28 -18.61 -23.86
N LYS A 237 -22.34 -17.86 -24.15
CA LYS A 237 -23.72 -18.38 -24.24
C LYS A 237 -24.06 -18.94 -25.62
N MET A 238 -23.34 -18.50 -26.65
CA MET A 238 -23.67 -18.80 -28.05
C MET A 238 -22.54 -19.54 -28.74
N TYR A 239 -22.87 -20.51 -29.58
CA TYR A 239 -21.89 -21.33 -30.33
C TYR A 239 -20.88 -20.48 -31.14
N ASN A 240 -21.32 -19.36 -31.72
CA ASN A 240 -20.42 -18.45 -32.45
C ASN A 240 -19.33 -17.84 -31.55
N GLN A 241 -19.61 -17.56 -30.27
CA GLN A 241 -18.62 -17.05 -29.31
C GLN A 241 -17.54 -18.10 -28.98
N TRP A 242 -17.85 -19.39 -29.16
CA TRP A 242 -16.88 -20.48 -28.98
C TRP A 242 -16.04 -20.72 -30.24
N VAL A 243 -16.65 -20.61 -31.42
CA VAL A 243 -15.98 -20.90 -32.71
C VAL A 243 -15.15 -19.73 -33.21
N ASP A 244 -15.62 -18.50 -32.99
CA ASP A 244 -14.94 -17.26 -33.39
C ASP A 244 -14.91 -16.29 -32.19
N PRO A 245 -14.06 -16.57 -31.18
CA PRO A 245 -13.97 -15.74 -29.98
C PRO A 245 -13.31 -14.40 -30.31
N VAL A 246 -13.62 -13.38 -29.50
CA VAL A 246 -13.07 -12.03 -29.66
C VAL A 246 -11.54 -12.08 -29.64
N ASN A 247 -10.91 -11.38 -30.58
CA ASN A 247 -9.46 -11.30 -30.70
C ASN A 247 -8.89 -10.35 -29.64
N ALA A 248 -7.99 -10.87 -28.79
CA ALA A 248 -7.35 -10.14 -27.71
C ALA A 248 -6.00 -9.50 -28.12
N TYR A 249 -5.52 -9.74 -29.35
CA TYR A 249 -4.18 -9.35 -29.80
C TYR A 249 -3.92 -7.84 -29.64
N ASP A 250 -4.82 -6.99 -30.14
CA ASP A 250 -4.63 -5.53 -30.11
C ASP A 250 -4.69 -4.97 -28.68
N THR A 251 -5.56 -5.53 -27.85
CA THR A 251 -5.68 -5.18 -26.42
C THR A 251 -4.40 -5.54 -25.67
N VAL A 252 -3.92 -6.78 -25.83
CA VAL A 252 -2.67 -7.24 -25.20
C VAL A 252 -1.48 -6.45 -25.71
N LYS A 253 -1.40 -6.17 -27.01
CA LYS A 253 -0.35 -5.36 -27.63
C LYS A 253 -0.28 -3.96 -27.01
N THR A 254 -1.43 -3.30 -26.87
CA THR A 254 -1.50 -1.93 -26.37
C THR A 254 -1.15 -1.86 -24.89
N LEU A 255 -1.71 -2.76 -24.07
CA LEU A 255 -1.46 -2.79 -22.62
C LEU A 255 -0.05 -3.30 -22.27
N ALA A 256 0.56 -4.14 -23.12
CA ALA A 256 1.96 -4.52 -22.99
C ALA A 256 2.94 -3.41 -23.40
N GLY A 257 2.46 -2.38 -24.11
CA GLY A 257 3.28 -1.26 -24.57
C GLY A 257 4.06 -0.56 -23.45
N ALA A 258 3.46 -0.48 -22.26
CA ALA A 258 4.06 0.11 -21.06
C ALA A 258 5.16 -0.76 -20.41
N GLY A 259 5.28 -2.04 -20.76
CA GLY A 259 6.31 -2.95 -20.24
C GLY A 259 6.14 -3.34 -18.77
N MET A 260 4.98 -3.10 -18.16
CA MET A 260 4.73 -3.31 -16.72
C MET A 260 3.85 -4.52 -16.40
N LEU A 261 3.41 -5.28 -17.41
CA LEU A 261 2.61 -6.48 -17.17
C LEU A 261 3.39 -7.51 -16.36
N THR A 262 2.73 -8.01 -15.31
CA THR A 262 3.24 -9.07 -14.43
C THR A 262 2.40 -10.33 -14.51
N SER A 263 1.13 -10.20 -14.87
CA SER A 263 0.20 -11.32 -15.04
C SER A 263 -0.74 -11.03 -16.21
N LEU A 264 -0.97 -12.06 -17.01
CA LEU A 264 -1.84 -12.04 -18.18
C LEU A 264 -2.76 -13.25 -18.13
N GLN A 265 -4.07 -13.02 -18.10
CA GLN A 265 -5.08 -14.06 -18.17
C GLN A 265 -5.98 -13.81 -19.37
N VAL A 266 -5.97 -14.76 -20.30
CA VAL A 266 -6.76 -14.72 -21.54
C VAL A 266 -7.49 -16.05 -21.65
N ILE A 267 -8.82 -16.05 -21.43
CA ILE A 267 -9.65 -17.27 -21.41
C ILE A 267 -10.83 -17.10 -22.35
N ASN A 268 -11.08 -18.09 -23.21
CA ASN A 268 -12.13 -18.06 -24.25
C ASN A 268 -12.04 -16.81 -25.15
N ARG A 269 -10.80 -16.48 -25.52
CA ARG A 269 -10.41 -15.37 -26.40
C ARG A 269 -9.42 -15.85 -27.45
N GLN A 270 -9.41 -15.21 -28.60
CA GLN A 270 -8.47 -15.55 -29.66
C GLN A 270 -7.15 -14.78 -29.47
N LEU A 271 -6.05 -15.51 -29.30
CA LEU A 271 -4.69 -14.95 -29.30
C LEU A 271 -3.78 -15.86 -30.12
N VAL A 272 -3.77 -15.66 -31.44
CA VAL A 272 -3.06 -16.53 -32.39
C VAL A 272 -1.54 -16.39 -32.29
N ALA A 273 -1.07 -15.19 -31.98
CA ALA A 273 0.34 -14.87 -31.83
C ALA A 273 0.55 -13.98 -30.60
N TRP A 274 1.73 -14.07 -29.99
CA TRP A 274 2.13 -13.20 -28.89
C TRP A 274 2.67 -11.87 -29.45
N PRO A 275 2.14 -10.71 -29.01
CA PRO A 275 2.69 -9.42 -29.39
C PRO A 275 4.16 -9.27 -28.96
N GLU A 276 4.97 -8.58 -29.77
CA GLU A 276 6.39 -8.36 -29.47
C GLU A 276 6.59 -7.48 -28.23
N GLU A 277 5.63 -6.60 -27.94
CA GLU A 277 5.59 -5.70 -26.81
C GLU A 277 5.65 -6.45 -25.46
N LEU A 278 5.14 -7.69 -25.40
CA LEU A 278 5.25 -8.53 -24.21
C LEU A 278 6.71 -8.83 -23.83
N ARG A 279 7.64 -8.81 -24.80
CA ARG A 279 9.08 -8.97 -24.49
C ARG A 279 9.64 -7.83 -23.65
N ARG A 280 8.99 -6.65 -23.64
CA ARG A 280 9.37 -5.53 -22.78
C ARG A 280 8.96 -5.75 -21.33
N CYS A 281 8.03 -6.66 -21.07
CA CYS A 281 7.49 -6.94 -19.74
C CYS A 281 8.42 -7.90 -18.99
N SER A 282 9.33 -7.35 -18.19
CA SER A 282 10.31 -8.15 -17.43
C SER A 282 9.71 -8.85 -16.19
N GLY A 283 8.47 -8.52 -15.82
CA GLY A 283 7.82 -8.98 -14.59
C GLY A 283 6.81 -10.11 -14.78
N LEU A 284 6.65 -10.64 -16.00
CA LEU A 284 5.68 -11.70 -16.30
C LEU A 284 6.00 -12.98 -15.52
N LYS A 285 5.10 -13.36 -14.61
CA LYS A 285 5.15 -14.62 -13.87
C LYS A 285 4.24 -15.63 -14.58
N THR A 286 4.81 -16.77 -14.95
CA THR A 286 4.08 -17.95 -15.46
C THR A 286 3.40 -18.70 -14.33
#